data_AF-A0A7S1UFV1-F1
#
_entry.id   AF-A0A7S1UFV1-F1
#
_cell.length_a   1.000
_cell.length_b   1.000
_cell.length_c   1.000
_cell.angle_alpha   90.00
_cell.angle_beta   90.00
_cell.angle_gamma   90.00
#
_symmetry.space_group_name_H-M   'P 1'
#
loop_
_entity.id
_entity.type
_entity.pdbx_description
1 polymer ?
#
loop_
_entity_poly.entity_id
_entity_poly.type
_entity_poly.pdbx_seq_one_letter_code
_entity_poly.pdbx_strand_id
1 'polypeptide(L)'
;MAELQRNDCAMTWSYPLYTDLELQEVRPGGLRPDYAAYRFANKRDRAVNLHYDDATGAPMFATLKYPKRRFITIFLPGNMGSYKQVRSLGAKIYGADEDPDLDIYTVDFGEEPTALHPAALEMQTEFVIETIELLDEYTELHRKQEGLA
;
A
#
# COMPACT_ATOMS: atom_id res chain seq x y z
N MET A 1 -5.08 6.80 12.98
CA MET A 1 -5.04 8.18 12.37
C MET A 1 -3.75 8.23 11.56
N ALA A 2 -3.79 7.68 10.34
CA ALA A 2 -2.62 7.57 9.47
C ALA A 2 -1.87 8.90 9.30
N GLU A 3 -0.62 8.94 9.74
CA GLU A 3 0.23 10.13 9.66
C GLU A 3 0.85 10.20 8.25
N LEU A 4 0.52 11.26 7.52
CA LEU A 4 0.96 11.46 6.14
C LEU A 4 2.44 11.89 6.12
N GLN A 5 3.35 11.03 5.64
CA GLN A 5 4.75 11.42 5.46
C GLN A 5 4.87 12.33 4.23
N ARG A 6 4.98 13.65 4.46
CA ARG A 6 5.12 14.65 3.40
C ARG A 6 6.54 14.59 2.82
N ASN A 7 6.64 14.43 1.50
CA ASN A 7 7.93 14.42 0.78
C ASN A 7 8.31 15.86 0.38
N ASP A 8 9.43 16.38 0.89
CA ASP A 8 9.94 17.73 0.62
C ASP A 8 10.63 17.86 -0.76
N CYS A 9 10.69 16.78 -1.55
CA CYS A 9 11.34 16.79 -2.86
C CYS A 9 10.37 17.21 -3.98
N ALA A 10 10.37 18.51 -4.30
CA ALA A 10 9.49 19.18 -5.26
C ALA A 10 9.84 18.96 -6.75
N MET A 11 10.26 17.75 -7.17
CA MET A 11 10.52 17.41 -8.59
C MET A 11 9.38 16.55 -9.18
N THR A 12 8.34 17.25 -9.63
CA THR A 12 7.34 17.09 -10.71
C THR A 12 6.72 15.72 -11.12
N TRP A 13 7.30 14.55 -10.86
CA TRP A 13 6.70 13.25 -11.26
C TRP A 13 6.41 12.30 -10.08
N SER A 14 6.86 12.65 -8.89
CA SER A 14 6.90 11.79 -7.70
C SER A 14 6.04 12.31 -6.57
N TYR A 15 4.72 12.35 -6.75
CA TYR A 15 3.77 12.46 -5.63
C TYR A 15 3.10 11.10 -5.37
N PRO A 16 3.87 10.03 -5.04
CA PRO A 16 3.24 8.81 -4.59
C PRO A 16 2.63 9.08 -3.23
N LEU A 17 1.34 8.80 -3.13
CA LEU A 17 0.67 8.75 -1.84
C LEU A 17 0.82 7.33 -1.31
N TYR A 18 1.25 7.23 -0.07
CA TYR A 18 1.28 5.98 0.67
C TYR A 18 0.20 6.06 1.74
N THR A 19 -0.73 5.11 1.71
CA THR A 19 -1.72 4.96 2.76
C THR A 19 -1.31 3.77 3.60
N ASP A 20 -1.04 4.01 4.88
CA ASP A 20 -0.75 2.96 5.85
C ASP A 20 -1.95 2.01 5.94
N LEU A 21 -1.69 0.72 5.92
CA LEU A 21 -2.70 -0.30 6.14
C LEU A 21 -3.08 -0.44 7.62
N GLU A 22 -2.42 0.30 8.52
CA GLU A 22 -2.59 0.28 9.98
C GLU A 22 -2.66 -1.17 10.49
N LEU A 23 -1.75 -2.00 9.97
CA LEU A 23 -1.68 -3.45 10.17
C LEU A 23 -1.77 -3.84 11.65
N GLN A 24 -1.05 -3.09 12.49
CA GLN A 24 -0.97 -3.27 13.94
C GLN A 24 -2.30 -3.02 14.66
N GLU A 25 -3.17 -2.17 14.10
CA GLU A 25 -4.48 -1.87 14.70
C GLU A 25 -5.48 -3.01 14.46
N VAL A 26 -5.33 -3.76 13.37
CA VAL A 26 -6.27 -4.83 13.00
C VAL A 26 -5.90 -6.19 13.56
N ARG A 27 -4.60 -6.46 13.72
CA ARG A 27 -4.11 -7.68 14.39
C ARG A 27 -3.29 -7.33 15.64
N PRO A 28 -3.91 -6.81 16.71
CA PRO A 28 -3.20 -6.50 17.94
C PRO A 28 -2.61 -7.78 18.56
N GLY A 29 -1.29 -7.90 18.52
CA GLY A 29 -0.54 -9.09 18.97
C GLY A 29 0.14 -9.90 17.86
N GLY A 30 -0.06 -9.51 16.59
CA GLY A 30 0.67 -9.99 15.41
C GLY A 30 1.09 -8.81 14.52
N LEU A 31 1.90 -9.07 13.50
CA LEU A 31 2.68 -8.11 12.72
C LEU A 31 3.78 -7.41 13.54
N ARG A 32 4.98 -7.36 12.97
CA ARG A 32 6.18 -6.82 13.62
C ARG A 32 6.10 -5.30 13.71
N PRO A 33 6.37 -4.67 14.87
CA PRO A 33 6.25 -3.21 15.03
C PRO A 33 7.27 -2.42 14.20
N ASP A 34 8.32 -3.09 13.74
CA ASP A 34 9.39 -2.58 12.89
C ASP A 34 9.07 -2.66 11.39
N TYR A 35 8.05 -3.42 10.98
CA TYR A 35 7.62 -3.53 9.58
C TYR A 35 6.27 -2.85 9.36
N ALA A 36 6.06 -2.36 8.14
CA ALA A 36 4.82 -1.68 7.75
C ALA A 36 4.37 -2.12 6.36
N ALA A 37 3.10 -1.91 6.05
CA ALA A 37 2.59 -2.10 4.70
C ALA A 37 1.77 -0.90 4.29
N TYR A 38 1.88 -0.56 3.02
CA TYR A 38 1.28 0.64 2.44
C TYR A 38 0.57 0.28 1.15
N ARG A 39 -0.58 0.91 0.89
CA ARG A 39 -1.08 1.02 -0.47
C ARG A 39 -0.33 2.14 -1.18
N PHE A 40 0.18 1.84 -2.36
CA PHE A 40 0.79 2.79 -3.27
C PHE A 40 -0.27 3.36 -4.20
N ALA A 41 -0.46 4.68 -4.17
CA ALA A 41 -1.29 5.40 -5.12
C ALA A 41 -0.43 6.32 -5.99
N ASN A 42 -0.72 6.31 -7.29
CA ASN A 42 -0.05 7.15 -8.28
C ASN A 42 -1.00 8.20 -8.87
N LYS A 43 -0.49 9.10 -9.72
CA LYS A 43 -1.30 10.19 -10.30
C LYS A 43 -2.49 9.73 -11.15
N ARG A 44 -2.46 8.50 -11.69
CA ARG A 44 -3.54 7.91 -12.49
C ARG A 44 -4.66 7.31 -11.66
N ASP A 45 -4.45 7.08 -10.36
CA ASP A 45 -5.52 6.74 -9.43
C ASP A 45 -6.44 7.96 -9.27
N ARG A 46 -7.28 8.17 -10.30
CA ARG A 46 -8.25 9.25 -10.54
C ARG A 46 -8.01 10.53 -9.73
N ALA A 47 -6.95 11.25 -10.09
CA ALA A 47 -6.56 12.53 -9.52
C ALA A 47 -6.30 12.49 -8.00
N VAL A 48 -5.06 12.77 -7.60
CA VAL A 48 -4.64 13.14 -6.23
C VAL A 48 -5.27 14.49 -5.80
N ASN A 49 -6.51 14.74 -6.15
CA ASN A 49 -7.36 15.70 -5.48
C ASN A 49 -7.77 15.04 -4.17
N LEU A 50 -7.42 15.70 -3.08
CA LEU A 50 -7.97 15.52 -1.75
C LEU A 50 -9.50 15.67 -1.79
N HIS A 51 -10.21 14.71 -2.38
CA HIS A 51 -11.65 14.66 -2.31
C HIS A 51 -12.01 14.02 -0.96
N TYR A 52 -13.01 14.62 -0.33
CA TYR A 52 -13.69 14.03 0.80
C TYR A 52 -14.83 13.20 0.23
N ASP A 53 -15.09 12.04 0.83
CA ASP A 53 -16.27 11.25 0.50
C ASP A 53 -17.51 12.10 0.76
N ASP A 54 -18.33 12.35 -0.27
CA ASP A 54 -19.46 13.27 -0.19
C ASP A 54 -20.56 12.78 0.77
N ALA A 55 -20.59 11.48 1.09
CA ALA A 55 -21.59 10.87 1.97
C ALA A 55 -21.14 10.87 3.45
N THR A 56 -19.85 10.72 3.70
CA THR A 56 -19.29 10.58 5.06
C THR A 56 -18.46 11.77 5.51
N GLY A 57 -18.07 12.65 4.58
CA GLY A 57 -17.12 13.75 4.81
C GLY A 57 -15.73 13.25 5.21
N ALA A 58 -15.46 11.95 5.14
CA ALA A 58 -14.17 11.38 5.46
C ALA A 58 -13.18 11.71 4.34
N PRO A 59 -11.91 12.02 4.64
CA PRO A 59 -10.93 12.15 3.60
C PRO A 59 -10.83 10.81 2.85
N MET A 60 -10.84 10.83 1.52
CA MET A 60 -10.80 9.61 0.70
C MET A 60 -9.54 8.75 0.91
N PHE A 61 -8.60 9.17 1.75
CA PHE A 61 -7.51 8.33 2.27
C PHE A 61 -8.01 7.07 2.97
N ALA A 62 -9.14 7.13 3.69
CA ALA A 62 -9.75 5.94 4.26
C ALA A 62 -10.22 4.97 3.17
N THR A 63 -10.76 5.49 2.06
CA THR A 63 -11.16 4.69 0.89
C THR A 63 -9.95 4.18 0.10
N LEU A 64 -8.81 4.87 0.15
CA LEU A 64 -7.55 4.41 -0.43
C LEU A 64 -6.93 3.25 0.38
N LYS A 65 -7.48 2.85 1.52
CA LYS A 65 -7.01 1.64 2.21
C LYS A 65 -7.49 0.36 1.51
N TYR A 66 -8.72 0.38 1.00
CA TYR A 66 -9.38 -0.78 0.43
C TYR A 66 -9.03 -0.99 -1.05
N PRO A 67 -9.02 -2.25 -1.52
CA PRO A 67 -8.88 -2.55 -2.94
C PRO A 67 -10.03 -1.92 -3.74
N LYS A 68 -9.71 -1.23 -4.84
CA LYS A 68 -10.61 -0.58 -5.79
C LYS A 68 -10.49 -1.11 -7.21
N ARG A 69 -9.39 -1.77 -7.53
CA ARG A 69 -9.04 -2.34 -8.82
C ARG A 69 -9.09 -3.86 -8.73
N ARG A 70 -9.21 -4.52 -9.87
CA ARG A 70 -9.48 -5.96 -9.91
C ARG A 70 -8.32 -6.81 -9.41
N PHE A 71 -7.09 -6.37 -9.61
CA PHE A 71 -5.90 -7.18 -9.32
C PHE A 71 -5.05 -6.57 -8.20
N ILE A 72 -5.03 -7.25 -7.06
CA ILE A 72 -4.16 -6.88 -5.94
C ILE A 72 -2.73 -7.32 -6.27
N THR A 73 -1.79 -6.39 -6.15
CA THR A 73 -0.37 -6.59 -6.44
C THR A 73 0.45 -6.14 -5.25
N ILE A 74 1.27 -7.02 -4.68
CA ILE A 74 2.19 -6.65 -3.60
C ILE A 74 3.59 -6.54 -4.19
N PHE A 75 4.18 -5.36 -4.06
CA PHE A 75 5.57 -5.09 -4.37
C PHE A 75 6.43 -5.40 -3.14
N LEU A 76 7.34 -6.36 -3.26
CA LEU A 76 8.32 -6.67 -2.22
C LEU A 76 9.60 -5.87 -2.49
N PRO A 77 10.03 -5.02 -1.56
CA PRO A 77 11.25 -4.24 -1.73
C PRO A 77 12.48 -5.15 -1.69
N GLY A 78 13.51 -4.72 -2.44
CA GLY A 78 14.82 -5.33 -2.41
C GLY A 78 15.68 -4.80 -1.26
N ASN A 79 16.99 -4.78 -1.44
CA ASN A 79 17.96 -4.35 -0.43
C ASN A 79 17.55 -3.01 0.24
N MET A 80 17.80 -2.88 1.55
CA MET A 80 17.35 -1.75 2.37
C MET A 80 15.82 -1.62 2.45
N GLY A 81 15.07 -2.69 2.18
CA GLY A 81 13.68 -2.93 2.62
C GLY A 81 12.63 -1.86 2.34
N SER A 82 12.95 -0.80 1.58
CA SER A 82 12.17 0.43 1.62
C SER A 82 10.97 0.35 0.70
N TYR A 83 9.78 0.53 1.27
CA TYR A 83 8.52 0.61 0.53
C TYR A 83 8.57 1.63 -0.62
N LYS A 84 9.41 2.68 -0.50
CA LYS A 84 9.60 3.75 -1.51
C LYS A 84 10.20 3.25 -2.82
N GLN A 85 10.72 2.02 -2.88
CA GLN A 85 11.26 1.42 -4.09
C GLN A 85 10.17 1.13 -5.14
N VAL A 86 8.91 0.96 -4.71
CA VAL A 86 7.75 0.78 -5.61
C VAL A 86 7.53 1.94 -6.58
N ARG A 87 8.14 3.12 -6.33
CA ARG A 87 8.08 4.29 -7.23
C ARG A 87 8.55 3.99 -8.65
N SER A 88 9.51 3.07 -8.80
CA SER A 88 10.01 2.64 -10.11
C SER A 88 8.89 1.96 -10.95
N LEU A 89 8.08 1.11 -10.30
CA LEU A 89 6.90 0.50 -10.90
C LEU A 89 5.83 1.56 -11.24
N GLY A 90 5.58 2.48 -10.31
CA GLY A 90 4.65 3.59 -10.54
C GLY A 90 5.01 4.46 -11.73
N ALA A 91 6.30 4.76 -11.94
CA ALA A 91 6.77 5.50 -13.11
C ALA A 91 6.51 4.74 -14.42
N LYS A 92 6.68 3.41 -14.40
CA LYS A 92 6.41 2.56 -15.57
C LYS A 92 4.92 2.51 -15.90
N ILE A 93 4.06 2.34 -14.89
CA ILE A 93 2.61 2.36 -15.03
C ILE A 93 2.12 3.72 -15.53
N TYR A 94 2.70 4.81 -15.01
CA TYR A 94 2.38 6.16 -15.46
C TYR A 94 2.71 6.40 -16.94
N GLY A 95 3.74 5.73 -17.47
CA GLY A 95 4.11 5.81 -18.88
C GLY A 95 3.43 4.78 -19.80
N ALA A 96 2.56 3.92 -19.29
CA ALA A 96 1.85 2.92 -20.09
C ALA A 96 0.69 3.54 -20.87
N ASP A 97 0.37 3.05 -22.07
CA ASP A 97 -0.72 3.62 -22.87
C ASP A 97 -2.10 3.38 -22.23
N GLU A 98 -2.25 2.27 -21.53
CA GLU A 98 -3.46 1.90 -20.78
C GLU A 98 -3.20 2.01 -19.27
N ASP A 99 -4.23 2.33 -18.49
CA ASP A 99 -4.17 2.28 -17.03
C ASP A 99 -4.39 0.82 -16.58
N PRO A 100 -3.36 0.12 -16.08
CA PRO A 100 -3.48 -1.28 -15.73
C PRO A 100 -4.36 -1.43 -14.49
N ASP A 101 -5.28 -2.38 -14.48
CA ASP A 101 -6.25 -2.62 -13.40
C ASP A 101 -5.60 -3.25 -12.14
N LEU A 102 -4.49 -2.68 -11.67
CA LEU A 102 -3.66 -3.13 -10.56
C LEU A 102 -3.80 -2.20 -9.35
N ASP A 103 -4.22 -2.75 -8.22
CA ASP A 103 -4.02 -2.11 -6.91
C ASP A 103 -2.68 -2.52 -6.34
N ILE A 104 -1.82 -1.53 -6.15
CA ILE A 104 -0.45 -1.78 -5.73
C ILE A 104 -0.34 -1.54 -4.24
N TYR A 105 0.18 -2.54 -3.55
CA TYR A 105 0.60 -2.51 -2.17
C TYR A 105 2.11 -2.73 -2.11
N THR A 106 2.74 -2.32 -1.03
CA THR A 106 4.17 -2.46 -0.81
C THR A 106 4.43 -2.64 0.68
N VAL A 107 5.48 -3.35 1.02
CA VAL A 107 5.91 -3.55 2.41
C VAL A 107 7.17 -2.73 2.70
N ASP A 108 7.37 -2.40 3.97
CA ASP A 108 8.58 -1.79 4.51
C ASP A 108 9.20 -2.76 5.52
N PHE A 109 10.43 -3.19 5.25
CA PHE A 109 11.22 -4.03 6.14
C PHE A 109 12.17 -3.21 7.02
N GLY A 110 11.85 -1.95 7.30
CA GLY A 110 12.58 -1.13 8.28
C GLY A 110 13.98 -0.73 7.83
N GLU A 111 14.18 -0.57 6.51
CA GLU A 111 15.49 -0.33 5.90
C GLU A 111 16.59 -1.36 6.25
N GLU A 112 16.21 -2.58 6.60
CA GLU A 112 17.18 -3.65 6.85
C GLU A 112 18.06 -3.89 5.59
N PRO A 113 19.40 -3.93 5.71
CA PRO A 113 20.35 -4.09 4.60
C PRO A 113 20.35 -5.51 3.99
N THR A 114 19.23 -6.21 4.11
CA THR A 114 19.08 -7.63 3.91
C THR A 114 17.69 -7.95 3.38
N ALA A 115 17.44 -7.64 2.11
CA ALA A 115 16.32 -8.32 1.45
C ALA A 115 16.66 -9.80 1.35
N LEU A 116 15.85 -10.65 1.99
CA LEU A 116 15.94 -12.10 1.89
C LEU A 116 17.22 -12.72 2.47
N HIS A 117 17.88 -12.07 3.44
CA HIS A 117 18.96 -12.72 4.19
C HIS A 117 18.38 -13.86 5.04
N PRO A 118 19.03 -15.03 5.13
CA PRO A 118 18.47 -16.20 5.81
C PRO A 118 17.99 -15.93 7.25
N ALA A 119 18.69 -15.05 7.98
CA ALA A 119 18.32 -14.70 9.36
C ALA A 119 17.05 -13.85 9.48
N ALA A 120 16.64 -13.14 8.42
CA ALA A 120 15.44 -12.29 8.39
C ALA A 120 14.33 -12.86 7.49
N LEU A 121 14.66 -13.84 6.64
CA LEU A 121 13.76 -14.36 5.60
C LEU A 121 12.47 -14.96 6.18
N GLU A 122 12.56 -15.73 7.27
CA GLU A 122 11.39 -16.31 7.93
C GLU A 122 10.44 -15.21 8.40
N MET A 123 10.97 -14.21 9.10
CA MET A 123 10.20 -13.08 9.62
C MET A 123 9.59 -12.20 8.52
N GLN A 124 10.36 -11.90 7.47
CA GLN A 124 9.88 -11.16 6.30
C GLN A 124 8.77 -11.95 5.58
N THR A 125 8.89 -13.27 5.51
CA THR A 125 7.88 -14.14 4.89
C THR A 125 6.59 -14.17 5.70
N GLU A 126 6.68 -14.35 7.02
CA GLU A 126 5.53 -14.32 7.92
C GLU A 126 4.77 -12.99 7.80
N PHE A 127 5.49 -11.86 7.83
CA PHE A 127 4.89 -10.54 7.69
C PHE A 127 4.16 -10.36 6.34
N VAL A 128 4.75 -10.86 5.25
CA VAL A 128 4.13 -10.79 3.92
C VAL A 128 2.89 -11.67 3.85
N ILE A 129 2.91 -12.87 4.43
CA ILE A 129 1.73 -13.76 4.50
C ILE A 129 0.61 -13.06 5.28
N GLU A 130 0.90 -12.52 6.47
CA GLU A 130 -0.09 -11.81 7.29
C GLU A 130 -0.66 -10.58 6.54
N THR A 131 0.17 -9.87 5.77
CA THR A 131 -0.28 -8.77 4.91
C THR A 131 -1.25 -9.26 3.83
N ILE A 132 -0.96 -10.39 3.18
CA ILE A 132 -1.84 -10.98 2.15
C ILE A 132 -3.20 -11.36 2.74
N GLU A 133 -3.20 -12.04 3.89
CA GLU A 133 -4.44 -12.44 4.58
C GLU A 133 -5.32 -11.23 4.90
N LEU A 134 -4.72 -10.15 5.41
CA LEU A 134 -5.47 -8.93 5.71
C LEU A 134 -6.07 -8.29 4.44
N LEU A 135 -5.32 -8.26 3.35
CA LEU A 135 -5.83 -7.71 2.08
C LEU A 135 -7.00 -8.54 1.53
N ASP A 136 -6.97 -9.86 1.73
CA ASP A 136 -8.10 -10.74 1.40
C ASP A 136 -9.33 -10.40 2.27
N GLU A 137 -9.15 -10.25 3.59
CA GLU A 137 -10.21 -9.83 4.51
C GLU A 137 -10.83 -8.47 4.10
N TYR A 138 -10.01 -7.49 3.72
CA TYR A 138 -10.48 -6.20 3.21
C TYR A 138 -11.22 -6.30 1.90
N THR A 139 -10.78 -7.18 1.00
CA THR A 139 -11.47 -7.42 -0.27
C THR A 139 -12.87 -7.95 -0.03
N GLU A 140 -13.00 -8.93 0.87
CA GLU A 140 -14.29 -9.54 1.22
C GLU A 140 -15.24 -8.57 1.93
N LEU A 141 -14.71 -7.75 2.85
CA LEU A 141 -15.48 -6.69 3.50
C LEU A 141 -16.00 -5.67 2.49
N HIS A 142 -15.15 -5.23 1.56
CA HIS A 142 -15.53 -4.26 0.55
C HIS A 142 -16.60 -4.82 -0.40
N ARG A 143 -16.45 -6.06 -0.88
CA ARG A 143 -17.46 -6.73 -1.72
C ARG A 143 -18.83 -6.80 -1.04
N LYS A 144 -18.87 -7.09 0.26
CA LYS A 144 -20.11 -7.10 1.05
C LYS A 144 -20.75 -5.72 1.16
N GLN A 145 -19.94 -4.68 1.37
CA GLN A 145 -20.42 -3.29 1.47
C GLN A 145 -20.98 -2.75 0.14
N GLU A 146 -20.42 -3.17 -1.00
CA GLU A 146 -20.90 -2.79 -2.33
C GLU A 146 -22.06 -3.67 -2.83
N GLY A 147 -22.51 -4.67 -2.06
CA GLY A 147 -23.57 -5.60 -2.47
C GLY A 147 -23.19 -6.52 -3.62
N LEU A 148 -21.88 -6.76 -3.79
CA LEU A 148 -21.29 -7.62 -4.82
C LEU A 148 -21.03 -9.06 -4.34
N ALA A 149 -21.34 -9.36 -3.08
CA ALA A 149 -21.17 -10.67 -2.43
C ALA A 149 -22.52 -11.34 -2.11
#